data_AF-A0AA38FRH8-F1
#
_entry.id   AF-A0AA38FRH8-F1
#
_cell.length_a   1.000
_cell.length_b   1.000
_cell.length_c   1.000
_cell.angle_alpha   90.00
_cell.angle_beta   90.00
_cell.angle_gamma   90.00
#
_symmetry.space_group_name_H-M   'P 1'
#
loop_
_entity.id
_entity.type
_entity.pdbx_description
1 polymer ?
#
loop_
_entity_poly.entity_id
_entity_poly.type
_entity_poly.pdbx_seq_one_letter_code
_entity_poly.pdbx_strand_id
1 'polypeptide(L)'
;IQIQIQVHVRASAQQQQLTTDQFDRTHQRFLKLVKEIPGLRRVAARKLQELTEELANGIEEASVNIASDPFEKIKNRFLTFKQQHFLKKPDHFAKLATSQSPKFMVIACSDSRVCPSNILGFQPGEAFVIRTIANLVPPWKENGFPATSAALEFAVLSLQVEHILVIGHSRCGGIRALMSMSDDGTISSDFIESWMTIGKPARLRTKSFAAHQHFDQQCSQCEK
;
A
#
# COMPACT_ATOMS: atom_id res chain seq x y z
N ILE A 1 -10.05 -4.35 16.75
CA ILE A 1 -10.35 -4.00 15.35
C ILE A 1 -10.75 -5.28 14.67
N GLN A 2 -11.90 -5.28 14.02
CA GLN A 2 -12.39 -6.41 13.24
C GLN A 2 -12.06 -6.16 11.77
N ILE A 3 -11.72 -7.21 11.04
CA ILE A 3 -11.33 -7.18 9.64
C ILE A 3 -12.35 -7.98 8.85
N GLN A 4 -12.81 -7.43 7.73
CA GLN A 4 -13.89 -8.01 6.96
C GLN A 4 -13.51 -8.00 5.47
N ILE A 5 -13.65 -9.15 4.82
CA ILE A 5 -13.56 -9.23 3.36
C ILE A 5 -14.90 -8.71 2.84
N GLN A 6 -14.88 -7.52 2.26
CA GLN A 6 -16.08 -6.85 1.75
C GLN A 6 -16.44 -7.32 0.33
N VAL A 7 -15.42 -7.58 -0.49
CA VAL A 7 -15.60 -8.02 -1.88
C VAL A 7 -14.55 -9.06 -2.22
N HIS A 8 -14.98 -10.16 -2.85
CA HIS A 8 -14.12 -11.12 -3.52
C HIS A 8 -14.59 -11.25 -4.97
N VAL A 9 -13.67 -10.96 -5.91
CA VAL A 9 -13.91 -11.17 -7.34
C VAL A 9 -12.93 -12.23 -7.84
N ARG A 10 -13.45 -13.24 -8.56
CA ARG A 10 -12.60 -14.10 -9.39
C ARG A 10 -12.29 -13.34 -10.67
N ALA A 11 -11.01 -13.08 -10.91
CA ALA A 11 -10.60 -12.49 -12.17
C ALA A 11 -10.71 -13.55 -13.27
N SER A 12 -11.55 -13.30 -14.27
CA SER A 12 -11.57 -14.08 -15.50
C SER A 12 -10.86 -13.30 -16.59
N ALA A 13 -9.62 -13.68 -16.91
CA ALA A 13 -8.93 -13.11 -18.06
C ALA A 13 -9.49 -13.77 -19.33
N GLN A 14 -10.26 -13.05 -20.14
CA GLN A 14 -10.28 -13.34 -21.58
C GLN A 14 -8.90 -12.95 -22.10
N GLN A 15 -8.19 -13.92 -22.68
CA GLN A 15 -6.84 -13.74 -23.22
C GLN A 15 -6.85 -12.69 -24.33
N GLN A 16 -6.50 -11.45 -24.02
CA GLN A 16 -5.88 -10.55 -24.98
C GLN A 16 -4.40 -10.47 -24.62
N GLN A 17 -3.56 -10.96 -25.54
CA GLN A 17 -2.11 -10.84 -25.47
C GLN A 17 -1.73 -9.36 -25.51
N LEU A 18 -1.48 -8.78 -24.34
CA LEU A 18 -0.65 -7.58 -24.23
C LEU A 18 0.81 -8.03 -24.23
N THR A 19 1.51 -7.72 -25.31
CA THR A 19 2.89 -8.13 -25.52
C THR A 19 3.81 -7.52 -24.47
N THR A 20 4.64 -8.36 -23.84
CA THR A 20 5.72 -8.10 -22.85
C THR A 20 6.67 -6.94 -23.20
N ASP A 21 6.61 -6.48 -24.45
CA ASP A 21 7.51 -5.54 -25.10
C ASP A 21 7.49 -4.11 -24.55
N GLN A 22 6.42 -3.64 -23.91
CA GLN A 22 6.33 -2.27 -23.37
C GLN A 22 6.94 -2.12 -21.96
N PHE A 23 6.94 -3.19 -21.16
CA PHE A 23 7.47 -3.18 -19.80
C PHE A 23 9.00 -3.20 -19.79
N ASP A 24 9.60 -4.03 -20.64
CA ASP A 24 11.06 -4.12 -20.79
C ASP A 24 11.67 -2.81 -21.29
N ARG A 25 10.98 -2.10 -22.20
CA ARG A 25 11.39 -0.78 -22.68
C ARG A 25 11.43 0.26 -21.57
N THR A 26 10.47 0.23 -20.64
CA THR A 26 10.38 1.20 -19.54
C THR A 26 11.44 0.94 -18.48
N HIS A 27 11.69 -0.35 -18.15
CA HIS A 27 12.76 -0.75 -17.23
C HIS A 27 14.15 -0.40 -17.78
N GLN A 28 14.41 -0.66 -19.08
CA GLN A 28 15.69 -0.29 -19.70
C GLN A 28 15.90 1.22 -19.78
N ARG A 29 14.84 2.02 -19.99
CA ARG A 29 14.92 3.48 -20.01
C ARG A 29 15.26 4.06 -18.63
N PHE A 30 14.70 3.47 -17.57
CA PHE A 30 15.05 3.81 -16.18
C PHE A 30 16.52 3.46 -15.86
N LEU A 31 16.97 2.27 -16.22
CA LEU A 31 18.38 1.86 -16.02
C LEU A 31 19.36 2.72 -16.83
N LYS A 32 18.97 3.17 -18.02
CA LYS A 32 19.76 4.10 -18.85
C LYS A 32 19.86 5.47 -18.18
N LEU A 33 18.75 6.03 -17.70
CA LEU A 33 18.72 7.30 -16.96
C LEU A 33 19.59 7.26 -15.70
N VAL A 34 19.55 6.16 -14.94
CA VAL A 34 20.38 5.98 -13.73
C VAL A 34 21.88 5.90 -14.06
N LYS A 35 22.25 5.36 -15.23
CA LYS A 35 23.64 5.31 -15.70
C LYS A 35 24.14 6.64 -16.27
N GLU A 36 23.25 7.47 -16.79
CA GLU A 36 23.57 8.73 -17.49
C GLU A 36 23.64 9.95 -16.55
N ILE A 37 23.22 9.86 -15.28
CA ILE A 37 23.37 10.94 -14.29
C ILE A 37 24.82 10.96 -13.76
N PRO A 38 25.67 11.91 -14.17
CA PRO A 38 27.05 11.99 -13.71
C PRO A 38 27.05 12.46 -12.25
N GLY A 39 27.73 11.73 -11.37
CA GLY A 39 27.94 12.14 -9.99
C GLY A 39 27.05 11.49 -8.94
N LEU A 40 26.09 10.63 -9.30
CA LEU A 40 25.28 9.90 -8.30
C LEU A 40 26.14 9.04 -7.35
N ARG A 41 27.21 8.42 -7.88
CA ARG A 41 28.24 7.73 -7.07
C ARG A 41 29.05 8.67 -6.17
N ARG A 42 29.37 9.88 -6.64
CA ARG A 42 30.12 10.87 -5.85
C ARG A 42 29.28 11.44 -4.72
N VAL A 43 27.99 11.70 -4.96
CA VAL A 43 27.05 12.16 -3.94
C VAL A 43 26.87 11.08 -2.87
N ALA A 44 26.72 9.82 -3.26
CA ALA A 44 26.64 8.71 -2.31
C ALA A 44 27.93 8.52 -1.49
N ALA A 45 29.11 8.62 -2.12
CA ALA A 45 30.40 8.46 -1.45
C ALA A 45 30.71 9.62 -0.48
N ARG A 46 30.40 10.86 -0.86
CA ARG A 46 30.61 12.04 -0.01
C ARG A 46 29.73 11.99 1.24
N LYS A 47 28.46 11.62 1.07
CA LYS A 47 27.53 11.43 2.18
C LYS A 47 27.96 10.30 3.13
N LEU A 48 28.62 9.27 2.60
CA LEU A 48 29.20 8.20 3.40
C LEU A 48 30.41 8.69 4.22
N GLN A 49 31.26 9.54 3.64
CA GLN A 49 32.39 10.15 4.36
C GLN A 49 31.92 11.12 5.46
N GLU A 50 30.97 12.01 5.16
CA GLU A 50 30.37 12.95 6.12
C GLU A 50 29.78 12.19 7.34
N LEU A 51 29.04 11.10 7.09
CA LEU A 51 28.49 10.23 8.14
C LEU A 51 29.57 9.46 8.92
N THR A 52 30.74 9.21 8.34
CA THR A 52 31.84 8.51 9.00
C THR A 52 32.60 9.45 9.95
N GLU A 53 32.75 10.72 9.58
CA GLU A 53 33.37 11.76 10.40
C GLU A 53 32.48 12.20 11.57
N GLU A 54 31.16 12.30 11.36
CA GLU A 54 30.20 12.55 12.43
C GLU A 54 30.18 11.42 13.48
N LEU A 55 30.35 10.16 13.06
CA LEU A 55 30.40 9.00 13.95
C LEU A 55 31.69 8.95 14.79
N ALA A 56 32.80 9.48 14.27
CA ALA A 56 34.09 9.50 14.96
C ALA A 56 34.15 10.53 16.10
N ASN A 57 33.39 11.62 16.01
CA ASN A 57 33.44 12.73 16.97
C ASN A 57 32.42 12.64 18.12
N GLY A 58 31.48 11.69 18.09
CA GLY A 58 30.35 11.62 19.04
C GLY A 58 30.45 10.55 20.13
N ILE A 59 31.61 9.93 20.35
CA ILE A 59 31.70 8.66 21.09
C ILE A 59 31.55 8.80 22.62
N GLU A 60 31.63 9.99 23.22
CA GLU A 60 31.59 10.11 24.69
C GLU A 60 30.20 10.39 25.32
N GLU A 61 29.18 10.83 24.55
CA GLU A 61 27.81 11.08 25.08
C GLU A 61 26.75 10.04 24.62
N ALA A 62 27.09 9.13 23.71
CA ALA A 62 26.13 8.28 22.98
C ALA A 62 25.61 7.04 23.75
N SER A 63 26.19 6.68 24.89
CA SER A 63 25.99 5.38 25.54
C SER A 63 24.61 5.18 26.19
N VAL A 64 23.81 6.24 26.37
CA VAL A 64 22.46 6.14 26.99
C VAL A 64 21.32 6.21 25.96
N ASN A 65 21.55 6.72 24.74
CA ASN A 65 20.47 7.04 23.79
C ASN A 65 20.34 6.12 22.56
N ILE A 66 21.26 5.18 22.31
CA ILE A 66 21.21 4.30 21.13
C ILE A 66 20.00 3.34 21.14
N ALA A 67 19.48 2.96 22.31
CA ALA A 67 18.30 2.10 22.42
C ALA A 67 16.96 2.81 22.10
N SER A 68 16.95 4.15 22.03
CA SER A 68 15.72 4.93 21.84
C SER A 68 15.45 5.28 20.37
N ASP A 69 16.48 5.37 19.52
CA ASP A 69 16.37 5.81 18.12
C ASP A 69 15.42 4.92 17.28
N PRO A 70 14.32 5.50 16.74
CA PRO A 70 13.42 4.80 15.83
C PRO A 70 14.10 4.22 14.58
N PHE A 71 15.14 4.87 14.05
CA PHE A 71 15.80 4.41 12.83
C PHE A 71 16.68 3.17 13.08
N GLU A 72 17.45 3.15 14.18
CA GLU A 72 18.17 1.94 14.60
C GLU A 72 17.21 0.77 14.88
N LYS A 73 16.02 1.02 15.44
CA LYS A 73 14.98 -0.03 15.59
C LYS A 73 14.55 -0.60 14.23
N ILE A 74 14.35 0.23 13.22
CA ILE A 74 13.97 -0.22 11.87
C ILE A 74 15.11 -1.02 11.23
N LYS A 75 16.36 -0.56 11.35
CA LYS A 75 17.54 -1.28 10.87
C LYS A 75 17.64 -2.66 11.52
N ASN A 76 17.50 -2.74 12.84
CA ASN A 76 17.54 -4.02 13.56
C ASN A 76 16.39 -4.96 13.13
N ARG A 77 15.19 -4.44 12.88
CA ARG A 77 14.07 -5.23 12.32
C ARG A 77 14.39 -5.76 10.92
N PHE A 78 15.00 -4.96 10.05
CA PHE A 78 15.42 -5.41 8.73
C PHE A 78 16.51 -6.49 8.80
N LEU A 79 17.52 -6.30 9.65
CA LEU A 79 18.57 -7.30 9.86
C LEU A 79 18.00 -8.61 10.39
N THR A 80 17.04 -8.53 11.32
CA THR A 80 16.30 -9.71 11.81
C THR A 80 15.54 -10.39 10.68
N PHE A 81 14.82 -9.64 9.84
CA PHE A 81 14.15 -10.18 8.66
C PHE A 81 15.13 -10.91 7.73
N LYS A 82 16.28 -10.28 7.45
CA LYS A 82 17.31 -10.85 6.60
C LYS A 82 17.82 -12.20 7.14
N GLN A 83 18.14 -12.25 8.43
CA GLN A 83 18.69 -13.46 9.06
C GLN A 83 17.63 -14.56 9.25
N GLN A 84 16.43 -14.20 9.68
CA GLN A 84 15.42 -15.17 10.11
C GLN A 84 14.50 -15.63 8.99
N HIS A 85 14.33 -14.84 7.92
CA HIS A 85 13.41 -15.17 6.83
C HIS A 85 14.11 -15.24 5.48
N PHE A 86 14.87 -14.22 5.10
CA PHE A 86 15.49 -14.14 3.77
C PHE A 86 16.54 -15.23 3.57
N LEU A 87 17.56 -15.27 4.43
CA LEU A 87 18.66 -16.24 4.32
C LEU A 87 18.25 -17.68 4.60
N LYS A 88 17.13 -17.91 5.29
CA LYS A 88 16.59 -19.25 5.54
C LYS A 88 15.77 -19.81 4.38
N LYS A 89 15.41 -18.99 3.38
CA LYS A 89 14.63 -19.40 2.21
C LYS A 89 15.30 -18.92 0.90
N PRO A 90 16.58 -19.26 0.66
CA PRO A 90 17.35 -18.71 -0.47
C PRO A 90 16.68 -19.02 -1.82
N ASP A 91 16.18 -20.24 -2.03
CA ASP A 91 15.51 -20.62 -3.28
C ASP A 91 14.22 -19.85 -3.53
N HIS A 92 13.45 -19.57 -2.46
CA HIS A 92 12.21 -18.79 -2.55
C HIS A 92 12.51 -17.36 -3.00
N PHE A 93 13.45 -16.70 -2.32
CA PHE A 93 13.80 -15.31 -2.64
C PHE A 93 14.59 -15.18 -3.94
N ALA A 94 15.36 -16.19 -4.35
CA ALA A 94 16.00 -16.23 -5.66
C ALA A 94 14.96 -16.28 -6.78
N LYS A 95 13.90 -17.09 -6.65
CA LYS A 95 12.77 -17.10 -7.59
C LYS A 95 12.07 -15.74 -7.63
N LEU A 96 11.75 -15.18 -6.47
CA LEU A 96 11.09 -13.87 -6.37
C LEU A 96 11.92 -12.72 -6.95
N ALA A 97 13.26 -12.82 -6.93
CA ALA A 97 14.13 -11.82 -7.53
C ALA A 97 14.05 -11.81 -9.06
N THR A 98 13.65 -12.93 -9.68
CA THR A 98 13.47 -13.03 -11.14
C THR A 98 12.08 -12.61 -11.61
N SER A 99 11.03 -12.99 -10.87
CA SER A 99 9.65 -12.67 -11.23
C SER A 99 8.71 -12.81 -10.04
N GLN A 100 7.54 -12.21 -10.15
CA GLN A 100 6.42 -12.40 -9.24
C GLN A 100 5.23 -12.97 -10.01
N SER A 101 4.44 -13.82 -9.35
CA SER A 101 3.20 -14.38 -9.89
C SER A 101 2.14 -14.53 -8.78
N PRO A 102 1.77 -13.42 -8.11
CA PRO A 102 0.82 -13.46 -7.01
C PRO A 102 -0.55 -13.93 -7.50
N LYS A 103 -1.22 -14.75 -6.70
CA LYS A 103 -2.58 -15.23 -6.99
C LYS A 103 -3.65 -14.24 -6.52
N PHE A 104 -3.31 -13.38 -5.57
CA PHE A 104 -4.22 -12.41 -4.98
C PHE A 104 -3.79 -10.98 -5.31
N MET A 105 -4.76 -10.14 -5.65
CA MET A 105 -4.68 -8.70 -5.42
C MET A 105 -5.44 -8.37 -4.15
N VAL A 106 -4.87 -7.50 -3.31
CA VAL A 106 -5.51 -7.05 -2.07
C VAL A 106 -5.57 -5.53 -2.05
N ILE A 107 -6.77 -5.00 -1.86
CA ILE A 107 -7.05 -3.59 -1.64
C ILE A 107 -7.45 -3.44 -0.16
N ALA A 108 -6.59 -2.82 0.64
CA ALA A 108 -6.78 -2.71 2.08
C ALA A 108 -6.62 -1.26 2.55
N CYS A 109 -7.01 -0.98 3.80
CA CYS A 109 -6.88 0.36 4.34
C CYS A 109 -5.42 0.67 4.71
N SER A 110 -4.99 1.92 4.53
CA SER A 110 -3.68 2.41 4.99
C SER A 110 -3.54 2.45 6.52
N ASP A 111 -4.61 2.21 7.26
CA ASP A 111 -4.64 2.14 8.72
C ASP A 111 -3.55 1.20 9.26
N SER A 112 -2.69 1.71 10.15
CA SER A 112 -1.49 1.02 10.64
C SER A 112 -1.79 -0.28 11.39
N ARG A 113 -3.05 -0.51 11.78
CA ARG A 113 -3.48 -1.64 12.60
C ARG A 113 -3.91 -2.84 11.75
N VAL A 114 -4.02 -2.67 10.43
CA VAL A 114 -4.60 -3.66 9.50
C VAL A 114 -3.70 -4.01 8.31
N CYS A 115 -2.41 -4.29 8.56
CA CYS A 115 -1.51 -4.77 7.51
C CYS A 115 -1.97 -6.14 6.95
N PRO A 116 -2.37 -6.24 5.66
CA PRO A 116 -2.98 -7.46 5.12
C PRO A 116 -2.02 -8.66 5.16
N SER A 117 -0.73 -8.46 4.89
CA SER A 117 0.25 -9.55 4.97
C SER A 117 0.38 -10.14 6.37
N ASN A 118 0.28 -9.32 7.41
CA ASN A 118 0.36 -9.78 8.80
C ASN A 118 -0.92 -10.53 9.21
N ILE A 119 -2.09 -9.98 8.86
CA ILE A 119 -3.37 -10.53 9.30
C ILE A 119 -3.75 -11.81 8.56
N LEU A 120 -3.49 -11.86 7.24
CA LEU A 120 -3.84 -13.00 6.41
C LEU A 120 -2.70 -14.01 6.27
N GLY A 121 -1.52 -13.70 6.81
CA GLY A 121 -0.36 -14.60 6.79
C GLY A 121 0.33 -14.71 5.43
N PHE A 122 0.08 -13.78 4.50
CA PHE A 122 0.71 -13.81 3.18
C PHE A 122 2.23 -13.80 3.29
N GLN A 123 2.85 -14.74 2.58
CA GLN A 123 4.27 -14.79 2.31
C GLN A 123 4.63 -13.84 1.16
N PRO A 124 5.90 -13.41 1.08
CA PRO A 124 6.39 -12.66 -0.07
C PRO A 124 6.08 -13.40 -1.39
N GLY A 125 5.46 -12.68 -2.32
CA GLY A 125 5.05 -13.20 -3.64
C GLY A 125 3.60 -13.70 -3.74
N GLU A 126 2.85 -13.85 -2.64
CA GLU A 126 1.49 -14.40 -2.70
C GLU A 126 0.41 -13.36 -3.06
N ALA A 127 0.63 -12.10 -2.66
CA ALA A 127 -0.34 -11.03 -2.86
C ALA A 127 0.30 -9.75 -3.42
N PHE A 128 -0.33 -9.17 -4.44
CA PHE A 128 -0.07 -7.82 -4.91
C PHE A 128 -0.98 -6.85 -4.14
N VAL A 129 -0.41 -5.97 -3.34
CA VAL A 129 -1.17 -5.18 -2.35
C VAL A 129 -1.14 -3.70 -2.69
N ILE A 130 -2.31 -3.06 -2.70
CA ILE A 130 -2.46 -1.61 -2.62
C ILE A 130 -3.19 -1.23 -1.32
N ARG A 131 -2.74 -0.14 -0.69
CA ARG A 131 -3.36 0.38 0.53
C ARG A 131 -3.77 1.83 0.34
N THR A 132 -5.05 2.11 0.54
CA THR A 132 -5.65 3.45 0.38
C THR A 132 -6.47 3.83 1.60
N ILE A 133 -6.89 5.09 1.72
CA ILE A 133 -7.80 5.50 2.79
C ILE A 133 -9.15 4.81 2.60
N ALA A 134 -9.62 4.10 3.64
CA ALA A 134 -10.87 3.34 3.63
C ALA A 134 -10.99 2.29 2.50
N ASN A 135 -9.85 1.78 1.99
CA ASN A 135 -9.80 0.68 1.02
C ASN A 135 -10.76 0.83 -0.17
N LEU A 136 -11.01 2.08 -0.60
CA LEU A 136 -11.99 2.39 -1.63
C LEU A 136 -11.45 2.00 -3.00
N VAL A 137 -12.36 1.46 -3.82
CA VAL A 137 -12.13 1.17 -5.22
C VAL A 137 -12.90 2.20 -6.05
N PRO A 138 -12.21 3.14 -6.73
CA PRO A 138 -12.87 4.12 -7.57
C PRO A 138 -13.47 3.46 -8.82
N PRO A 139 -14.59 3.98 -9.35
CA PRO A 139 -15.07 3.58 -10.65
C PRO A 139 -14.08 4.01 -11.74
N TRP A 140 -14.09 3.32 -12.88
CA TRP A 140 -13.29 3.70 -14.03
C TRP A 140 -13.69 5.11 -14.53
N LYS A 141 -12.69 5.99 -14.67
CA LYS A 141 -12.80 7.34 -15.24
C LYS A 141 -11.47 7.72 -15.88
N GLU A 142 -11.52 8.28 -17.07
CA GLU A 142 -10.34 8.65 -17.89
C GLU A 142 -9.37 9.62 -17.18
N ASN A 143 -9.89 10.52 -16.33
CA ASN A 143 -9.12 11.43 -15.48
C ASN A 143 -9.35 11.16 -13.97
N GLY A 144 -9.58 9.90 -13.61
CA GLY A 144 -9.95 9.49 -12.26
C GLY A 144 -8.76 9.39 -11.29
N PHE A 145 -8.69 8.26 -10.59
CA PHE A 145 -7.70 8.00 -9.55
C PHE A 145 -6.59 7.06 -10.09
N PRO A 146 -5.52 7.60 -10.70
CA PRO A 146 -4.63 6.83 -11.56
C PRO A 146 -3.90 5.71 -10.81
N ALA A 147 -3.54 5.92 -9.54
CA ALA A 147 -2.80 4.92 -8.76
C ALA A 147 -3.59 3.63 -8.52
N THR A 148 -4.89 3.73 -8.19
CA THR A 148 -5.71 2.52 -7.93
C THR A 148 -6.08 1.83 -9.23
N SER A 149 -6.42 2.61 -10.27
CA SER A 149 -6.70 2.05 -11.60
C SER A 149 -5.50 1.35 -12.20
N ALA A 150 -4.30 1.97 -12.15
CA ALA A 150 -3.08 1.37 -12.66
C ALA A 150 -2.69 0.10 -11.87
N ALA A 151 -2.89 0.09 -10.55
CA ALA A 151 -2.63 -1.11 -9.75
C ALA A 151 -3.59 -2.26 -10.11
N LEU A 152 -4.87 -1.96 -10.33
CA LEU A 152 -5.86 -2.95 -10.79
C LEU A 152 -5.53 -3.47 -12.18
N GLU A 153 -5.24 -2.57 -13.12
CA GLU A 153 -4.86 -2.91 -14.49
C GLU A 153 -3.61 -3.79 -14.51
N PHE A 154 -2.56 -3.41 -13.78
CA PHE A 154 -1.34 -4.19 -13.71
C PHE A 154 -1.57 -5.56 -13.06
N ALA A 155 -2.34 -5.62 -11.97
CA ALA A 155 -2.64 -6.88 -11.30
C ALA A 155 -3.42 -7.85 -12.20
N VAL A 156 -4.43 -7.35 -12.92
CA VAL A 156 -5.31 -8.19 -13.74
C VAL A 156 -4.70 -8.53 -15.09
N LEU A 157 -4.17 -7.53 -15.81
CA LEU A 157 -3.69 -7.71 -17.18
C LEU A 157 -2.24 -8.18 -17.24
N SER A 158 -1.38 -7.69 -16.35
CA SER A 158 0.06 -8.04 -16.37
C SER A 158 0.39 -9.21 -15.44
N LEU A 159 -0.08 -9.18 -14.19
CA LEU A 159 0.21 -10.24 -13.21
C LEU A 159 -0.78 -11.40 -13.25
N GLN A 160 -1.93 -11.23 -13.90
CA GLN A 160 -2.97 -12.24 -14.04
C GLN A 160 -3.38 -12.85 -12.69
N VAL A 161 -3.57 -12.01 -11.68
CA VAL A 161 -4.10 -12.43 -10.38
C VAL A 161 -5.42 -13.16 -10.57
N GLU A 162 -5.69 -14.19 -9.77
CA GLU A 162 -6.92 -14.99 -9.86
C GLU A 162 -8.03 -14.42 -8.97
N HIS A 163 -7.64 -13.69 -7.93
CA HIS A 163 -8.54 -13.21 -6.90
C HIS A 163 -8.26 -11.75 -6.56
N ILE A 164 -9.31 -10.93 -6.53
CA ILE A 164 -9.25 -9.56 -6.00
C ILE A 164 -10.02 -9.53 -4.70
N LEU A 165 -9.35 -9.11 -3.63
CA LEU A 165 -9.91 -8.96 -2.29
C LEU A 165 -9.96 -7.49 -1.90
N VAL A 166 -11.14 -6.98 -1.54
CA VAL A 166 -11.30 -5.67 -0.88
C VAL A 166 -11.57 -5.92 0.59
N ILE A 167 -10.69 -5.38 1.45
CA ILE A 167 -10.70 -5.67 2.88
C ILE A 167 -11.00 -4.39 3.66
N GLY A 168 -12.21 -4.34 4.23
CA GLY A 168 -12.64 -3.33 5.18
C GLY A 168 -12.20 -3.66 6.61
N HIS A 169 -12.39 -2.69 7.50
CA HIS A 169 -12.12 -2.89 8.93
C HIS A 169 -12.99 -2.00 9.81
N SER A 170 -13.22 -2.44 11.04
CA SER A 170 -13.95 -1.69 12.04
C SER A 170 -13.21 -0.42 12.46
N ARG A 171 -13.94 0.62 12.87
CA ARG A 171 -13.40 1.89 13.38
C ARG A 171 -12.45 2.54 12.36
N CYS A 172 -12.89 2.60 11.11
CA CYS A 172 -12.15 3.17 10.00
C CYS A 172 -12.24 4.70 10.02
N GLY A 173 -11.09 5.37 10.15
CA GLY A 173 -11.03 6.84 10.15
C GLY A 173 -11.56 7.46 8.85
N GLY A 174 -11.32 6.81 7.70
CA GLY A 174 -11.85 7.27 6.42
C GLY A 174 -13.38 7.15 6.33
N ILE A 175 -13.97 6.02 6.76
CA ILE A 175 -15.43 5.88 6.79
C ILE A 175 -16.07 6.87 7.76
N ARG A 176 -15.44 7.10 8.93
CA ARG A 176 -15.89 8.16 9.84
C ARG A 176 -15.88 9.53 9.17
N ALA A 177 -14.81 9.88 8.46
CA ALA A 177 -14.72 11.13 7.70
C ALA A 177 -15.81 11.23 6.62
N LEU A 178 -16.06 10.16 5.88
CA LEU A 178 -17.16 10.08 4.91
C LEU A 178 -18.52 10.34 5.56
N MET A 179 -18.82 9.69 6.68
CA MET A 179 -20.10 9.86 7.36
C MET A 179 -20.27 11.26 7.94
N SER A 180 -19.17 11.91 8.34
CA SER A 180 -19.11 13.29 8.85
C SER A 180 -19.19 14.38 7.78
N MET A 181 -19.08 14.06 6.48
CA MET A 181 -19.15 15.07 5.42
C MET A 181 -20.46 15.86 5.51
N SER A 182 -20.43 17.15 5.14
CA SER A 182 -21.62 17.96 5.03
C SER A 182 -22.51 17.49 3.86
N ASP A 183 -23.81 17.74 3.95
CA ASP A 183 -24.76 17.43 2.87
C ASP A 183 -24.96 18.62 1.92
N ASP A 184 -24.52 19.83 2.30
CA ASP A 184 -24.62 21.06 1.51
C ASP A 184 -23.50 21.21 0.46
N GLY A 185 -22.57 20.26 0.41
CA GLY A 185 -21.47 20.24 -0.56
C GLY A 185 -20.28 21.11 -0.17
N THR A 186 -20.25 21.67 1.04
CA THR A 186 -19.07 22.37 1.57
C THR A 186 -17.91 21.39 1.73
N ILE A 187 -16.75 21.74 1.17
CA ILE A 187 -15.52 20.94 1.28
C ILE A 187 -14.60 21.57 2.30
N SER A 188 -14.24 20.81 3.35
CA SER A 188 -13.38 21.29 4.45
C SER A 188 -11.96 20.75 4.41
N SER A 189 -11.63 19.91 3.42
CA SER A 189 -10.30 19.29 3.27
C SER A 189 -9.84 19.25 1.82
N ASP A 190 -8.53 19.37 1.61
CA ASP A 190 -7.94 19.45 0.27
C ASP A 190 -8.09 18.15 -0.54
N PHE A 191 -7.89 17.00 0.10
CA PHE A 191 -7.83 15.69 -0.60
C PHE A 191 -8.75 14.63 0.01
N ILE A 192 -8.99 14.67 1.32
CA ILE A 192 -9.70 13.60 2.04
C ILE A 192 -11.13 13.50 1.53
N GLU A 193 -11.87 14.60 1.54
CA GLU A 193 -13.26 14.62 1.10
C GLU A 193 -13.42 14.30 -0.37
N SER A 194 -12.53 14.82 -1.23
CA SER A 194 -12.48 14.49 -2.65
C SER A 194 -12.33 12.98 -2.86
N TRP A 195 -11.38 12.34 -2.16
CA TRP A 195 -11.21 10.88 -2.17
C TRP A 195 -12.44 10.16 -1.61
N MET A 196 -12.97 10.60 -0.47
CA MET A 196 -14.12 9.96 0.18
C MET A 196 -15.39 10.06 -0.66
N THR A 197 -15.47 10.95 -1.67
CA THR A 197 -16.62 10.98 -2.59
C THR A 197 -16.87 9.65 -3.29
N ILE A 198 -15.84 8.81 -3.48
CA ILE A 198 -15.98 7.45 -4.01
C ILE A 198 -16.98 6.63 -3.18
N GLY A 199 -16.98 6.81 -1.86
CA GLY A 199 -17.84 6.09 -0.92
C GLY A 199 -19.24 6.69 -0.74
N LYS A 200 -19.58 7.81 -1.40
CA LYS A 200 -20.90 8.47 -1.26
C LYS A 200 -22.09 7.51 -1.46
N PRO A 201 -22.10 6.58 -2.42
CA PRO A 201 -23.21 5.63 -2.56
C PRO A 201 -23.41 4.76 -1.30
N ALA A 202 -22.34 4.32 -0.64
CA ALA A 202 -22.42 3.54 0.60
C ALA A 202 -22.93 4.39 1.78
N ARG A 203 -22.46 5.65 1.89
CA ARG A 203 -22.97 6.63 2.86
C ARG A 203 -24.47 6.86 2.71
N LEU A 204 -24.95 7.09 1.48
CA LEU A 204 -26.36 7.35 1.20
C LEU A 204 -27.24 6.14 1.56
N ARG A 205 -26.81 4.93 1.18
CA ARG A 205 -27.50 3.70 1.61
C ARG A 205 -27.53 3.60 3.14
N THR A 206 -26.41 3.83 3.80
CA THR A 206 -26.34 3.76 5.27
C THR A 206 -27.27 4.77 5.94
N LYS A 207 -27.26 6.03 5.47
CA LYS A 207 -28.18 7.05 5.97
C LYS A 207 -29.64 6.65 5.74
N SER A 208 -30.00 6.00 4.63
CA SER A 208 -31.40 5.64 4.38
C SER A 208 -31.95 4.58 5.33
N PHE A 209 -31.16 3.56 5.73
CA PHE A 209 -31.64 2.51 6.64
C PHE A 209 -31.24 2.69 8.11
N ALA A 210 -30.20 3.48 8.40
CA ALA A 210 -29.67 3.69 9.75
C ALA A 210 -29.74 5.14 10.24
N ALA A 211 -30.52 6.03 9.60
CA ALA A 211 -30.68 7.43 10.01
C ALA A 211 -31.03 7.60 11.49
N HIS A 212 -31.82 6.69 12.06
CA HIS A 212 -32.27 6.71 13.45
C HIS A 212 -31.20 6.27 14.46
N GLN A 213 -30.08 5.70 13.99
CA GLN A 213 -29.03 5.17 14.85
C GLN A 213 -28.04 6.25 15.26
N HIS A 214 -27.33 6.01 16.37
CA HIS A 214 -26.24 6.88 16.81
C HIS A 214 -25.13 6.94 15.74
N PHE A 215 -24.43 8.06 15.63
CA PHE A 215 -23.41 8.29 14.59
C PHE A 215 -22.36 7.16 14.50
N ASP A 216 -21.87 6.66 15.63
CA ASP A 216 -20.91 5.56 15.65
C ASP A 216 -21.48 4.24 15.13
N GLN A 217 -22.78 4.00 15.33
CA GLN A 217 -23.48 2.85 14.76
C GLN A 217 -23.64 3.02 13.26
N GLN A 218 -24.00 4.21 12.78
CA GLN A 218 -24.04 4.51 11.34
C GLN A 218 -22.67 4.26 10.70
N CYS A 219 -21.58 4.72 11.32
CA CYS A 219 -20.22 4.41 10.85
C CYS A 219 -19.97 2.90 10.80
N SER A 220 -20.33 2.18 11.86
CA SER A 220 -20.15 0.72 11.93
C SER A 220 -20.98 -0.04 10.89
N GLN A 221 -22.11 0.51 10.43
CA GLN A 221 -22.88 -0.08 9.33
C GLN A 221 -22.26 0.26 7.97
N CYS A 222 -21.75 1.48 7.79
CA CYS A 222 -21.07 1.89 6.55
C CYS A 222 -19.71 1.19 6.35
N GLU A 223 -19.11 0.67 7.42
CA GLU A 223 -17.90 -0.15 7.38
C GLU A 223 -18.11 -1.56 6.82
N LYS A 224 -19.37 -2.01 6.67
CA LYS A 224 -19.73 -3.32 6.14
C LYS A 224 -20.02 -3.24 4.64
#